data_AF-A0A3G8EX53-F1
#
_entry.id   AF-A0A3G8EX53-F1
#
_cell.length_a   1.000
_cell.length_b   1.000
_cell.length_c   1.000
_cell.angle_alpha   90.00
_cell.angle_beta   90.00
_cell.angle_gamma   90.00
#
_symmetry.space_group_name_H-M   'P 1'
#
loop_
_entity.id
_entity.type
_entity.pdbx_description
1 polymer ?
#
loop_
_entity_poly.entity_id
_entity_poly.type
_entity_poly.pdbx_seq_one_letter_code
_entity_poly.pdbx_strand_id
1 'polypeptide(L)'
;MVVSSGGTPYPVKALIQMAKDITTGLGGYIQDGKTATGALRSWSVALSNYGAKSGNGHIAVLLSTDELSGAAEDTDRLYRFQVNGRPDLNKMHTAIDMGSNNLNNIGAVNAQTGNFSGNVNGVNGTFSGQVKGNSGNFDVNVTAGGDIRSNNGWLITRNSKGWLNETHGGGFYMSDGSWVRSVNNKGIYTGGQVKGGTVRADGRLYTGEYLQLEELPLLAHHVRLTAL
;
A
#
# COMPACT_ATOMS: atom_id res chain seq x y z
N MET A 1 13.12 20.38 41.99
CA MET A 1 14.00 20.16 43.16
C MET A 1 13.44 19.02 43.98
N VAL A 2 14.30 18.08 44.39
CA VAL A 2 13.96 16.98 45.29
C VAL A 2 14.55 17.31 46.66
N VAL A 3 13.80 17.08 47.74
CA VAL A 3 14.30 17.26 49.11
C VAL A 3 13.98 16.02 49.91
N SER A 4 14.89 15.59 50.78
CA SER A 4 14.55 14.59 51.79
C SER A 4 13.66 15.22 52.86
N SER A 5 12.81 14.40 53.48
CA SER A 5 11.88 14.84 54.54
C SER A 5 11.66 13.70 55.53
N GLY A 6 11.48 14.03 56.82
CA GLY A 6 11.32 13.05 57.89
C GLY A 6 12.64 12.39 58.33
N GLY A 7 12.61 11.62 59.41
CA GLY A 7 13.81 11.00 60.00
C GLY A 7 14.63 11.97 60.87
N THR A 8 15.81 11.51 61.32
CA THR A 8 16.69 12.29 62.21
C THR A 8 17.53 13.30 61.41
N PRO A 9 17.56 14.58 61.81
CA PRO A 9 18.40 15.60 61.19
C PRO A 9 19.88 15.22 61.16
N TYR A 10 20.53 15.35 60.00
CA TYR A 10 21.97 15.16 59.91
C TYR A 10 22.74 16.38 60.44
N PRO A 11 23.89 16.16 61.11
CA PRO A 11 24.80 17.25 61.44
C PRO A 11 25.28 17.99 60.18
N VAL A 12 25.49 19.30 60.31
CA VAL A 12 25.91 20.19 59.21
C VAL A 12 27.12 19.67 58.42
N LYS A 13 28.13 19.11 59.10
CA LYS A 13 29.32 18.57 58.42
C LYS A 13 28.99 17.40 57.50
N ALA A 14 28.08 16.51 57.91
CA ALA A 14 27.64 15.37 57.10
C ALA A 14 26.82 15.86 55.90
N LEU A 15 25.94 16.83 56.10
CA LEU A 15 25.16 17.45 55.02
C LEU A 15 26.03 18.04 53.92
N ILE A 16 27.07 18.79 54.31
CA ILE A 16 27.99 19.41 53.34
C ILE A 16 28.75 18.34 52.54
N GLN A 17 29.13 17.23 53.18
CA GLN A 17 29.81 16.14 52.50
C GLN A 17 28.87 15.42 51.53
N MET A 18 27.70 14.99 52.00
CA MET A 18 26.70 14.32 51.16
C MET A 18 26.27 15.18 49.97
N ALA A 19 26.10 16.50 50.16
CA ALA A 19 25.77 17.40 49.06
C ALA A 19 26.85 17.45 47.97
N LYS A 20 28.14 17.32 48.34
CA LYS A 20 29.25 17.27 47.36
C LYS A 20 29.33 15.94 46.62
N ASP A 21 28.91 14.87 47.27
CA ASP A 21 29.01 13.50 46.72
C ASP A 21 27.85 13.17 45.76
N ILE A 22 26.84 14.04 45.65
CA ILE A 22 25.75 13.91 44.68
C ILE A 22 26.27 14.30 43.30
N THR A 23 26.34 13.32 42.40
CA THR A 23 26.84 13.46 41.02
C THR A 23 25.74 13.58 39.97
N THR A 24 24.52 13.15 40.28
CA THR A 24 23.32 13.37 39.46
C THR A 24 22.51 14.51 40.08
N GLY A 25 22.35 15.60 39.35
CA GLY A 25 21.80 16.85 39.83
C GLY A 25 22.82 17.71 40.57
N LEU A 26 22.40 18.92 40.90
CA LEU A 26 23.17 19.82 41.75
C LEU A 26 22.84 19.52 43.20
N GLY A 27 23.73 18.81 43.88
CA GLY A 27 23.60 18.47 45.30
C GLY A 27 23.58 19.70 46.21
N GLY A 28 22.75 19.64 47.24
CA GLY A 28 22.56 20.68 48.23
C GLY A 28 22.02 20.15 49.56
N TYR A 29 21.84 21.04 50.52
CA TYR A 29 21.43 20.71 51.88
C TYR A 29 20.60 21.84 52.51
N ILE A 30 19.87 21.52 53.58
CA ILE A 30 18.95 22.43 54.27
C ILE A 30 19.35 22.50 55.74
N GLN A 31 19.79 23.67 56.21
CA GLN A 31 20.23 23.88 57.61
C GLN A 31 19.17 24.58 58.46
N ASP A 32 18.40 25.47 57.85
CA ASP A 32 17.47 26.39 58.50
C ASP A 32 15.99 25.99 58.28
N GLY A 33 15.76 24.88 57.56
CA GLY A 33 14.43 24.36 57.23
C GLY A 33 13.70 25.17 56.16
N LYS A 34 14.34 26.20 55.60
CA LYS A 34 13.71 27.17 54.69
C LYS A 34 14.47 27.31 53.38
N THR A 35 15.78 27.09 53.41
CA THR A 35 16.70 27.37 52.32
C THR A 35 17.48 26.11 51.98
N ALA A 36 17.46 25.72 50.70
CA ALA A 36 18.38 24.75 50.16
C ALA A 36 19.65 25.48 49.69
N THR A 37 20.80 25.07 50.21
CA THR A 37 22.12 25.60 49.86
C THR A 37 22.91 24.52 49.12
N GLY A 38 23.43 24.86 47.95
CA GLY A 38 24.23 23.96 47.13
C GLY A 38 25.56 23.56 47.76
N ALA A 39 26.12 22.46 47.30
CA ALA A 39 27.50 22.07 47.60
C ALA A 39 28.44 23.25 47.32
N LEU A 40 29.41 23.45 48.24
CA LEU A 40 30.34 24.60 48.20
C LEU A 40 29.67 25.98 48.18
N ARG A 41 28.38 26.09 48.55
CA ARG A 41 27.56 27.31 48.45
C ARG A 41 27.45 27.86 47.01
N SER A 42 27.56 26.98 46.02
CA SER A 42 27.46 27.32 44.60
C SER A 42 26.11 27.90 44.19
N TRP A 43 25.05 27.58 44.95
CA TRP A 43 23.71 28.14 44.80
C TRP A 43 22.99 28.20 46.15
N SER A 44 21.93 29.00 46.23
CA SER A 44 21.05 29.07 47.40
C SER A 44 19.67 29.49 46.95
N VAL A 45 18.64 28.71 47.32
CA VAL A 45 17.25 28.98 46.95
C VAL A 45 16.30 28.67 48.12
N ALA A 46 15.25 29.48 48.25
CA ALA A 46 14.18 29.19 49.20
C ALA A 46 13.37 27.98 48.75
N LEU A 47 13.03 27.08 49.68
CA LEU A 47 12.23 25.88 49.40
C LEU A 47 10.85 26.23 48.84
N SER A 48 10.26 27.33 49.33
CA SER A 48 8.97 27.87 48.88
C SER A 48 8.92 28.17 47.39
N ASN A 49 10.05 28.54 46.77
CA ASN A 49 10.10 28.87 45.34
C ASN A 49 9.82 27.66 44.44
N TYR A 50 9.98 26.45 44.98
CA TYR A 50 9.73 25.18 44.30
C TYR A 50 8.56 24.41 44.92
N GLY A 51 7.76 25.06 45.79
CA GLY A 51 6.67 24.40 46.53
C GLY A 51 7.13 23.28 47.47
N ALA A 52 8.44 23.16 47.72
CA ALA A 52 9.02 22.10 48.54
C ALA A 52 8.90 22.45 50.03
N LYS A 53 8.73 21.43 50.87
CA LYS A 53 8.75 21.53 52.33
C LYS A 53 9.69 20.49 52.89
N SER A 54 10.52 20.90 53.85
CA SER A 54 11.43 20.02 54.58
C SER A 54 11.76 20.64 55.93
N GLY A 55 12.47 19.91 56.78
CA GLY A 55 13.02 20.38 58.06
C GLY A 55 14.51 20.75 58.00
N ASN A 56 15.09 21.08 59.14
CA ASN A 56 16.53 21.27 59.26
C ASN A 56 17.23 19.90 59.16
N GLY A 57 18.42 19.86 58.56
CA GLY A 57 19.23 18.63 58.53
C GLY A 57 18.92 17.68 57.38
N HIS A 58 18.36 18.18 56.26
CA HIS A 58 18.00 17.38 55.09
C HIS A 58 18.83 17.71 53.85
N ILE A 59 18.83 16.78 52.89
CA ILE A 59 19.52 16.91 51.61
C ILE A 59 18.53 17.43 50.57
N ALA A 60 19.02 18.26 49.67
CA ALA A 60 18.30 18.75 48.52
C ALA A 60 19.08 18.43 47.24
N VAL A 61 18.36 18.18 46.15
CA VAL A 61 18.93 18.04 44.80
C VAL A 61 18.17 18.95 43.88
N LEU A 62 18.87 19.89 43.26
CA LEU A 62 18.32 20.71 42.20
C LEU A 62 18.62 20.01 40.86
N LEU A 63 17.56 19.54 40.19
CA LEU A 63 17.66 18.92 38.88
C LEU A 63 17.71 20.02 37.81
N SER A 64 18.65 19.92 36.88
CA SER A 64 18.76 20.82 35.73
C SER A 64 17.68 20.53 34.68
N THR A 65 17.43 21.48 33.80
CA THR A 65 16.55 21.25 32.63
C THR A 65 17.01 20.08 31.79
N ASP A 66 18.31 19.83 31.71
CA ASP A 66 18.88 18.75 30.91
C ASP A 66 18.51 17.39 31.52
N GLU A 67 18.59 17.26 32.85
CA GLU A 67 18.21 16.03 33.57
C GLU A 67 16.70 15.78 33.55
N LEU A 68 15.90 16.86 33.58
CA LEU A 68 14.45 16.78 33.38
C LEU A 68 14.08 16.46 31.92
N SER A 69 14.85 16.93 30.94
CA SER A 69 14.59 16.71 29.52
C SER A 69 14.90 15.27 29.07
N GLY A 70 15.93 14.63 29.63
CA GLY A 70 16.21 13.21 29.36
C GLY A 70 15.15 12.26 29.88
N ALA A 71 14.33 12.68 30.85
CA ALA A 71 13.17 11.93 31.34
C ALA A 71 11.89 12.17 30.52
N ALA A 72 11.92 13.09 29.54
CA ALA A 72 10.78 13.55 28.78
C ALA A 72 10.81 13.05 27.32
N GLU A 73 10.98 11.74 27.11
CA GLU A 73 10.63 11.10 25.82
C GLU A 73 9.13 11.24 25.46
N ASP A 74 8.35 11.92 26.29
CA ASP A 74 6.90 12.18 26.20
C ASP A 74 6.46 13.22 25.13
N THR A 75 7.34 13.61 24.20
CA THR A 75 7.07 14.70 23.23
C THR A 75 6.85 14.24 21.79
N ASP A 76 6.58 12.95 21.52
CA ASP A 76 6.23 12.48 20.17
C ASP A 76 4.79 12.86 19.77
N ARG A 77 4.48 14.16 19.86
CA ARG A 77 3.15 14.72 19.59
C ARG A 77 3.19 15.49 18.28
N LEU A 78 2.47 14.99 17.29
CA LEU A 78 2.14 15.77 16.09
C LEU A 78 0.95 16.70 16.39
N TYR A 79 1.21 17.87 16.95
CA TYR A 79 0.18 18.87 17.24
C TYR A 79 0.14 19.94 16.14
N ARG A 80 -0.91 19.94 15.31
CA ARG A 80 -1.07 20.90 14.22
C ARG A 80 -2.53 21.36 14.07
N PHE A 81 -2.70 22.65 13.86
CA PHE A 81 -3.94 23.30 13.44
C PHE A 81 -3.65 24.15 12.19
N GLN A 82 -4.67 24.43 11.39
CA GLN A 82 -4.50 25.30 10.24
C GLN A 82 -4.21 26.73 10.70
N VAL A 83 -3.13 27.33 10.20
CA VAL A 83 -2.82 28.76 10.41
C VAL A 83 -3.23 29.54 9.15
N ASN A 84 -4.32 30.31 9.26
CA ASN A 84 -4.85 31.09 8.14
C ASN A 84 -3.87 32.17 7.69
N GLY A 85 -3.72 32.34 6.37
CA GLY A 85 -2.79 33.32 5.78
C GLY A 85 -1.31 32.96 5.91
N ARG A 86 -0.96 31.81 6.51
CA ARG A 86 0.43 31.35 6.73
C ARG A 86 0.64 29.91 6.21
N PRO A 87 0.68 29.70 4.88
CA PRO A 87 0.82 28.36 4.29
C PRO A 87 2.15 27.67 4.61
N ASP A 88 3.19 28.46 4.88
CA ASP A 88 4.49 28.01 5.38
C ASP A 88 4.35 27.19 6.67
N LEU A 89 3.52 27.65 7.60
CA LEU A 89 3.30 26.98 8.89
C LEU A 89 2.43 25.71 8.76
N ASN A 90 1.79 25.50 7.61
CA ASN A 90 0.97 24.32 7.33
C ASN A 90 1.76 23.25 6.53
N LYS A 91 2.99 23.55 6.12
CA LYS A 91 3.85 22.67 5.32
C LYS A 91 4.87 21.95 6.21
N MET A 92 5.23 20.73 5.79
CA MET A 92 6.36 20.01 6.37
C MET A 92 7.63 20.25 5.56
N HIS A 93 8.76 20.44 6.24
CA HIS A 93 10.07 20.67 5.61
C HIS A 93 10.96 19.41 5.55
N THR A 94 10.46 18.29 6.09
CA THR A 94 11.13 16.98 6.11
C THR A 94 10.09 15.88 5.88
N ALA A 95 10.51 14.63 5.79
CA ALA A 95 9.59 13.49 5.75
C ALA A 95 9.05 13.17 7.16
N ILE A 96 7.86 12.56 7.25
CA ILE A 96 7.43 11.85 8.46
C ILE A 96 7.83 10.38 8.28
N ASP A 97 8.61 9.85 9.20
CA ASP A 97 8.72 8.42 9.39
C ASP A 97 7.65 7.98 10.40
N MET A 98 6.82 7.00 10.02
CA MET A 98 5.77 6.48 10.90
C MET A 98 6.25 5.29 11.73
N GLY A 99 7.47 4.80 11.55
CA GLY A 99 7.99 3.66 12.32
C GLY A 99 7.15 2.40 12.18
N SER A 100 6.63 2.13 10.98
CA SER A 100 5.68 1.04 10.68
C SER A 100 4.29 1.17 11.33
N ASN A 101 3.93 2.34 11.85
CA ASN A 101 2.58 2.61 12.34
C ASN A 101 1.61 3.03 11.24
N ASN A 102 0.31 2.92 11.54
CA ASN A 102 -0.77 3.23 10.62
C ASN A 102 -1.11 4.73 10.59
N LEU A 103 -1.63 5.19 9.46
CA LEU A 103 -2.38 6.43 9.36
C LEU A 103 -3.87 6.07 9.16
N ASN A 104 -4.69 6.30 10.17
CA ASN A 104 -6.10 5.90 10.16
C ASN A 104 -7.02 7.10 9.81
N ASN A 105 -8.13 6.83 9.12
CA ASN A 105 -9.19 7.80 8.81
C ASN A 105 -8.73 9.04 8.02
N ILE A 106 -7.74 8.88 7.12
CA ILE A 106 -7.34 9.96 6.21
C ILE A 106 -8.45 10.21 5.19
N GLY A 107 -8.86 11.48 5.02
CA GLY A 107 -9.86 11.86 4.00
C GLY A 107 -9.33 11.77 2.57
N ALA A 108 -8.16 12.33 2.30
CA ALA A 108 -7.52 12.29 0.98
C ALA A 108 -5.98 12.31 1.08
N VAL A 109 -5.32 11.61 0.16
CA VAL A 109 -3.86 11.65 -0.03
C VAL A 109 -3.58 12.07 -1.47
N ASN A 110 -3.03 13.28 -1.65
CA ASN A 110 -2.61 13.78 -2.96
C ASN A 110 -1.08 13.65 -3.05
N ALA A 111 -0.60 12.56 -3.63
CA ALA A 111 0.82 12.26 -3.74
C ALA A 111 1.27 12.14 -5.20
N GLN A 112 2.52 12.52 -5.48
CA GLN A 112 3.12 12.32 -6.80
C GLN A 112 3.47 10.84 -7.05
N THR A 113 3.86 10.12 -5.99
CA THR A 113 4.29 8.72 -6.04
C THR A 113 3.82 7.98 -4.79
N GLY A 114 3.45 6.71 -4.94
CA GLY A 114 3.15 5.80 -3.82
C GLY A 114 3.91 4.49 -4.00
N ASN A 115 4.67 4.08 -2.97
CA ASN A 115 5.43 2.83 -2.96
C ASN A 115 4.83 1.92 -1.88
N PHE A 116 4.06 0.91 -2.30
CA PHE A 116 3.39 -0.02 -1.40
C PHE A 116 4.06 -1.40 -1.50
N SER A 117 4.48 -1.96 -0.37
CA SER A 117 5.05 -3.31 -0.28
C SER A 117 3.98 -4.40 -0.09
N GLY A 118 2.75 -4.00 0.23
CA GLY A 118 1.61 -4.87 0.45
C GLY A 118 0.41 -4.51 -0.42
N ASN A 119 -0.78 -4.86 0.07
CA ASN A 119 -2.02 -4.69 -0.67
C ASN A 119 -2.44 -3.22 -0.78
N VAL A 120 -3.04 -2.87 -1.92
CA VAL A 120 -3.78 -1.63 -2.12
C VAL A 120 -5.26 -2.00 -2.28
N ASN A 121 -6.09 -1.67 -1.29
CA ASN A 121 -7.52 -1.94 -1.32
C ASN A 121 -8.29 -0.64 -1.62
N GLY A 122 -8.97 -0.58 -2.76
CA GLY A 122 -9.75 0.58 -3.18
C GLY A 122 -10.91 0.14 -4.05
N VAL A 123 -12.03 0.88 -3.97
CA VAL A 123 -13.25 0.57 -4.72
C VAL A 123 -13.16 1.08 -6.16
N ASN A 124 -12.66 2.30 -6.37
CA ASN A 124 -12.61 2.97 -7.67
C ASN A 124 -11.18 3.43 -8.01
N GLY A 125 -10.35 2.52 -8.54
CA GLY A 125 -9.01 2.86 -9.01
C GLY A 125 -9.03 3.38 -10.46
N THR A 126 -8.41 4.54 -10.71
CA THR A 126 -8.20 5.06 -12.07
C THR A 126 -6.71 5.27 -12.31
N PHE A 127 -6.18 4.65 -13.37
CA PHE A 127 -4.79 4.82 -13.81
C PHE A 127 -4.80 5.43 -15.21
N SER A 128 -4.19 6.60 -15.38
CA SER A 128 -4.08 7.27 -16.68
C SER A 128 -2.91 6.74 -17.53
N GLY A 129 -2.03 5.94 -16.93
CA GLY A 129 -0.88 5.32 -17.56
C GLY A 129 -0.98 3.79 -17.62
N GLN A 130 0.16 3.15 -17.83
CA GLN A 130 0.24 1.69 -17.86
C GLN A 130 0.04 1.08 -16.47
N VAL A 131 -0.72 -0.01 -16.39
CA VAL A 131 -0.79 -0.89 -15.21
C VAL A 131 0.03 -2.14 -15.53
N LYS A 132 1.13 -2.36 -14.80
CA LYS A 132 1.99 -3.54 -14.94
C LYS A 132 1.92 -4.35 -13.65
N GLY A 133 1.44 -5.58 -13.74
CA GLY A 133 1.37 -6.53 -12.62
C GLY A 133 1.73 -7.93 -13.10
N ASN A 134 2.06 -8.81 -12.15
CA ASN A 134 2.36 -10.21 -12.46
C ASN A 134 1.12 -10.98 -12.93
N SER A 135 -0.06 -10.64 -12.38
CA SER A 135 -1.36 -11.21 -12.74
C SER A 135 -2.47 -10.19 -12.54
N GLY A 136 -3.58 -10.37 -13.25
CA GLY A 136 -4.81 -9.60 -13.06
C GLY A 136 -6.02 -10.54 -13.04
N ASN A 137 -6.91 -10.36 -12.08
CA ASN A 137 -8.19 -11.07 -12.00
C ASN A 137 -9.33 -10.02 -12.08
N PHE A 138 -10.24 -10.20 -13.02
CA PHE A 138 -11.38 -9.31 -13.23
C PHE A 138 -12.67 -10.13 -13.16
N ASP A 139 -13.50 -9.89 -12.15
CA ASP A 139 -14.66 -10.75 -11.85
C ASP A 139 -15.88 -10.52 -12.76
N VAL A 140 -15.93 -9.37 -13.44
CA VAL A 140 -17.09 -8.98 -14.26
C VAL A 140 -16.69 -8.84 -15.73
N ASN A 141 -16.34 -7.63 -16.18
CA ASN A 141 -16.08 -7.33 -17.58
C ASN A 141 -14.72 -6.65 -17.73
N VAL A 142 -14.11 -6.85 -18.89
CA VAL A 142 -12.96 -6.08 -19.36
C VAL A 142 -13.38 -5.36 -20.64
N THR A 143 -13.29 -4.03 -20.65
CA THR A 143 -13.51 -3.20 -21.84
C THR A 143 -12.17 -2.58 -22.24
N ALA A 144 -11.60 -3.00 -23.37
CA ALA A 144 -10.32 -2.52 -23.84
C ALA A 144 -10.50 -1.58 -25.04
N GLY A 145 -9.84 -0.42 -25.01
CA GLY A 145 -9.83 0.52 -26.15
C GLY A 145 -8.89 0.13 -27.29
N GLY A 146 -8.15 -0.98 -27.15
CA GLY A 146 -7.19 -1.48 -28.14
C GLY A 146 -7.10 -3.01 -28.10
N ASP A 147 -6.01 -3.55 -28.64
CA ASP A 147 -5.77 -5.01 -28.72
C ASP A 147 -5.75 -5.68 -27.34
N ILE A 148 -6.23 -6.93 -27.30
CA ILE A 148 -5.99 -7.87 -26.20
C ILE A 148 -4.99 -8.92 -26.71
N ARG A 149 -3.82 -9.01 -26.07
CA ARG A 149 -2.72 -9.88 -26.51
C ARG A 149 -2.19 -10.73 -25.37
N SER A 150 -2.05 -12.03 -25.64
CA SER A 150 -1.28 -12.96 -24.82
C SER A 150 0.04 -13.27 -25.53
N ASN A 151 1.18 -13.08 -24.83
CA ASN A 151 2.51 -13.39 -25.38
C ASN A 151 2.90 -14.86 -25.18
N ASN A 152 2.42 -15.49 -24.10
CA ASN A 152 2.79 -16.86 -23.75
C ASN A 152 1.64 -17.55 -22.98
N GLY A 153 0.50 -17.71 -23.65
CA GLY A 153 -0.72 -18.27 -23.06
C GLY A 153 -1.89 -18.21 -24.03
N TRP A 154 -3.00 -18.87 -23.68
CA TRP A 154 -4.18 -18.93 -24.55
C TRP A 154 -5.17 -17.81 -24.22
N LEU A 155 -5.95 -17.39 -25.21
CA LEU A 155 -7.21 -16.69 -24.95
C LEU A 155 -8.29 -17.74 -24.67
N ILE A 156 -8.72 -17.82 -23.41
CA ILE A 156 -9.66 -18.85 -22.95
C ILE A 156 -11.03 -18.22 -22.74
N THR A 157 -12.06 -18.85 -23.30
CA THR A 157 -13.46 -18.52 -23.06
C THR A 157 -14.15 -19.70 -22.38
N ARG A 158 -15.20 -19.43 -21.60
CA ARG A 158 -16.01 -20.46 -20.90
C ARG A 158 -17.48 -20.23 -21.17
N ASN A 159 -18.28 -21.26 -20.89
CA ASN A 159 -19.71 -21.30 -21.18
C ASN A 159 -19.96 -21.20 -22.69
N SER A 160 -21.18 -20.87 -23.10
CA SER A 160 -21.56 -20.85 -24.52
C SER A 160 -21.22 -19.55 -25.25
N LYS A 161 -20.09 -18.93 -24.90
CA LYS A 161 -19.61 -17.66 -25.47
C LYS A 161 -18.23 -17.83 -26.11
N GLY A 162 -17.78 -16.82 -26.82
CA GLY A 162 -16.52 -16.83 -27.55
C GLY A 162 -16.18 -15.42 -28.01
N TRP A 163 -15.70 -15.29 -29.25
CA TRP A 163 -15.45 -13.99 -29.86
C TRP A 163 -16.70 -13.49 -30.60
N LEU A 164 -17.10 -12.25 -30.34
CA LEU A 164 -18.20 -11.56 -31.00
C LEU A 164 -17.73 -10.17 -31.44
N ASN A 165 -18.04 -9.81 -32.67
CA ASN A 165 -17.98 -8.43 -33.14
C ASN A 165 -19.40 -7.85 -33.09
N GLU A 166 -19.68 -6.99 -32.11
CA GLU A 166 -21.02 -6.44 -31.88
C GLU A 166 -21.51 -5.60 -33.08
N THR A 167 -20.65 -4.74 -33.62
CA THR A 167 -20.97 -3.87 -34.78
C THR A 167 -21.43 -4.68 -35.99
N HIS A 168 -20.77 -5.80 -36.27
CA HIS A 168 -21.06 -6.62 -37.44
C HIS A 168 -21.97 -7.80 -37.10
N GLY A 169 -22.24 -8.12 -35.84
CA GLY A 169 -23.01 -9.29 -35.43
C GLY A 169 -22.43 -10.63 -35.91
N GLY A 170 -21.11 -10.73 -36.01
CA GLY A 170 -20.38 -11.94 -36.44
C GLY A 170 -19.37 -12.40 -35.39
N GLY A 171 -18.83 -13.60 -35.53
CA GLY A 171 -17.93 -14.14 -34.52
C GLY A 171 -17.80 -15.65 -34.54
N PHE A 172 -17.19 -16.21 -33.48
CA PHE A 172 -17.11 -17.64 -33.23
C PHE A 172 -17.51 -17.98 -31.79
N TYR A 173 -18.30 -19.03 -31.60
CA TYR A 173 -18.73 -19.52 -30.30
C TYR A 173 -18.95 -21.04 -30.31
N MET A 174 -19.18 -21.62 -29.14
CA MET A 174 -19.56 -23.03 -28.97
C MET A 174 -20.81 -23.09 -28.10
N SER A 175 -21.78 -23.93 -28.43
CA SER A 175 -22.96 -24.20 -27.59
C SER A 175 -23.07 -25.66 -27.16
N ASP A 176 -22.13 -26.48 -27.60
CA ASP A 176 -21.93 -27.88 -27.19
C ASP A 176 -20.43 -28.21 -27.23
N GLY A 177 -20.08 -29.46 -26.89
CA GLY A 177 -18.70 -29.94 -26.90
C GLY A 177 -18.18 -30.41 -28.26
N SER A 178 -18.95 -30.28 -29.36
CA SER A 178 -18.64 -30.89 -30.65
C SER A 178 -18.30 -29.88 -31.75
N TRP A 179 -18.86 -28.67 -31.68
CA TRP A 179 -18.79 -27.73 -32.80
C TRP A 179 -18.41 -26.31 -32.38
N VAL A 180 -17.40 -25.77 -33.08
CA VAL A 180 -17.22 -24.32 -33.21
C VAL A 180 -18.17 -23.80 -34.29
N ARG A 181 -18.91 -22.74 -33.96
CA ARG A 181 -19.96 -22.16 -34.80
C ARG A 181 -19.65 -20.72 -35.12
N SER A 182 -20.01 -20.28 -36.32
CA SER A 182 -20.07 -18.86 -36.61
C SER A 182 -21.31 -18.24 -35.95
N VAL A 183 -21.13 -17.07 -35.37
CA VAL A 183 -22.27 -16.32 -34.80
C VAL A 183 -23.23 -15.93 -35.92
N ASN A 184 -24.55 -16.06 -35.67
CA ASN A 184 -25.63 -15.76 -36.62
C ASN A 184 -25.53 -16.53 -37.94
N ASN A 185 -24.93 -17.72 -37.93
CA ASN A 185 -24.69 -18.56 -39.11
C ASN A 185 -23.97 -17.81 -40.24
N LYS A 186 -23.11 -16.86 -39.91
CA LYS A 186 -22.33 -16.14 -40.91
C LYS A 186 -21.35 -17.07 -41.64
N GLY A 187 -21.12 -16.81 -42.91
CA GLY A 187 -20.10 -17.52 -43.69
C GLY A 187 -18.69 -17.18 -43.23
N ILE A 188 -17.74 -18.05 -43.56
CA ILE A 188 -16.30 -17.80 -43.41
C ILE A 188 -15.76 -17.46 -44.80
N TYR A 189 -15.30 -16.23 -44.98
CA TYR A 189 -14.65 -15.78 -46.22
C TYR A 189 -13.15 -15.64 -45.97
N THR A 190 -12.35 -16.37 -46.74
CA THR A 190 -10.88 -16.32 -46.67
C THR A 190 -10.29 -16.44 -48.06
N GLY A 191 -9.25 -15.68 -48.35
CA GLY A 191 -8.46 -15.85 -49.58
C GLY A 191 -7.46 -17.00 -49.49
N GLY A 192 -7.30 -17.61 -48.31
CA GLY A 192 -6.38 -18.72 -48.07
C GLY A 192 -7.05 -20.09 -48.10
N GLN A 193 -6.28 -21.12 -47.77
CA GLN A 193 -6.78 -22.50 -47.69
C GLN A 193 -7.57 -22.75 -46.40
N VAL A 194 -8.63 -23.55 -46.49
CA VAL A 194 -9.27 -24.20 -45.34
C VAL A 194 -8.77 -25.65 -45.29
N LYS A 195 -8.03 -26.01 -44.24
CA LYS A 195 -7.54 -27.37 -44.02
C LYS A 195 -8.29 -28.01 -42.86
N GLY A 196 -8.85 -29.18 -43.09
CA GLY A 196 -9.52 -30.00 -42.08
C GLY A 196 -9.43 -31.47 -42.44
N GLY A 197 -9.58 -32.36 -41.46
CA GLY A 197 -9.56 -33.81 -41.72
C GLY A 197 -10.64 -34.25 -42.70
N THR A 198 -11.87 -33.76 -42.49
CA THR A 198 -12.99 -33.93 -43.43
C THR A 198 -13.63 -32.57 -43.69
N VAL A 199 -13.93 -32.29 -44.95
CA VAL A 199 -14.76 -31.15 -45.35
C VAL A 199 -16.06 -31.70 -45.93
N ARG A 200 -17.17 -31.42 -45.25
CA ARG A 200 -18.51 -31.81 -45.68
C ARG A 200 -19.31 -30.56 -46.01
N ALA A 201 -19.94 -30.55 -47.19
CA ALA A 201 -21.02 -29.63 -47.50
C ALA A 201 -22.35 -30.36 -47.32
N ASP A 202 -23.30 -29.75 -46.60
CA ASP A 202 -24.68 -30.28 -46.53
C ASP A 202 -25.47 -29.99 -47.82
N GLY A 203 -24.95 -29.09 -48.66
CA GLY A 203 -25.44 -28.81 -50.01
C GLY A 203 -24.37 -29.06 -51.07
N ARG A 204 -24.29 -28.16 -52.04
CA ARG A 204 -23.33 -28.25 -53.16
C ARG A 204 -21.97 -27.69 -52.77
N LEU A 205 -20.92 -28.39 -53.17
CA LEU A 205 -19.56 -27.82 -53.24
C LEU A 205 -19.38 -27.14 -54.59
N TYR A 206 -18.98 -25.87 -54.57
CA TYR A 206 -18.66 -25.10 -55.77
C TYR A 206 -17.18 -24.75 -55.78
N THR A 207 -16.54 -24.98 -56.92
CA THR A 207 -15.17 -24.53 -57.20
C THR A 207 -15.23 -23.48 -58.29
N GLY A 208 -14.43 -22.41 -58.15
CA GLY A 208 -14.25 -21.43 -59.22
C GLY A 208 -13.46 -22.00 -60.41
N GLU A 209 -12.68 -23.05 -60.16
CA GLU A 209 -11.90 -23.79 -61.15
C GLU A 209 -12.21 -25.29 -61.01
N TYR A 210 -11.21 -26.13 -60.77
CA TYR A 210 -11.36 -27.59 -60.66
C TYR A 210 -11.26 -28.10 -59.22
N LEU A 211 -11.84 -29.27 -58.94
CA LEU A 211 -11.63 -30.02 -57.70
C LEU A 211 -10.46 -30.97 -57.89
N GLN A 212 -9.33 -30.69 -57.23
CA GLN A 212 -8.16 -31.57 -57.25
C GLN A 212 -8.25 -32.61 -56.13
N LEU A 213 -8.13 -33.89 -56.50
CA LEU A 213 -8.12 -35.02 -55.57
C LEU A 213 -6.79 -35.76 -55.72
N GLU A 214 -6.11 -36.03 -54.61
CA GLU A 214 -4.87 -36.82 -54.62
C GLU A 214 -5.16 -38.29 -54.91
N GLU A 215 -6.26 -38.81 -54.36
CA GLU A 215 -6.74 -40.16 -54.58
C GLU A 215 -8.27 -40.18 -54.67
N LEU A 216 -8.78 -41.02 -55.56
CA LEU A 216 -10.20 -41.29 -55.74
C LEU A 216 -10.42 -42.78 -55.48
N PRO A 217 -10.98 -43.18 -54.32
CA PRO A 217 -11.34 -44.57 -54.10
C PRO A 217 -12.47 -44.93 -55.06
N LEU A 218 -12.15 -45.70 -56.12
CA LEU A 218 -13.15 -46.24 -57.03
C LEU A 218 -13.93 -47.36 -56.31
N LEU A 219 -15.15 -47.05 -55.88
CA LEU A 219 -16.20 -48.07 -55.76
C LEU A 219 -16.83 -48.22 -57.14
N ALA A 220 -16.80 -49.42 -57.71
CA ALA A 220 -17.33 -49.73 -59.03
C ALA A 220 -18.86 -49.54 -59.10
N HIS A 221 -19.32 -48.29 -59.20
CA HIS A 221 -20.66 -47.93 -59.63
C HIS A 221 -20.53 -46.90 -60.76
N HIS A 222 -21.18 -47.21 -61.89
CA HIS A 222 -21.16 -46.43 -63.12
C HIS A 222 -21.46 -44.94 -62.87
N VAL A 223 -20.43 -44.09 -62.88
CA VAL A 223 -20.60 -42.64 -62.99
C VAL A 223 -20.91 -42.34 -64.46
N ARG A 224 -22.19 -42.14 -64.81
CA ARG A 224 -22.56 -41.57 -66.12
C ARG A 224 -22.34 -40.07 -66.10
N LEU A 225 -21.16 -39.63 -66.52
CA LEU A 225 -20.94 -38.25 -66.96
C LEU A 225 -21.72 -38.07 -68.27
N THR A 226 -22.84 -37.34 -68.21
CA THR A 226 -23.55 -36.93 -69.43
C THR A 226 -23.10 -35.50 -69.71
N ALA A 227 -22.26 -35.32 -70.73
CA ALA A 227 -22.00 -33.99 -71.27
C ALA A 227 -23.28 -33.50 -71.97
N LEU A 228 -23.68 -32.26 -71.71
CA LEU A 228 -24.58 -31.49 -72.57
C LEU A 228 -23.72 -30.60 -73.48
#